data_AF-A0A8J3LGK1-F1
#
_entry.id   AF-A0A8J3LGK1-F1
#
_cell.length_a   1.000
_cell.length_b   1.000
_cell.length_c   1.000
_cell.angle_alpha   90.00
_cell.angle_beta   90.00
_cell.angle_gamma   90.00
#
_symmetry.space_group_name_H-M   'P 1'
#
loop_
_entity.id
_entity.type
_entity.pdbx_description
1 polymer ?
#
loop_
_entity_poly.entity_id
_entity_poly.type
_entity_poly.pdbx_seq_one_letter_code
_entity_poly.pdbx_strand_id
1 'polypeptide(L)'
;MPRDDIDDFWDLVEQVRTRTGRAGFCDALARELGRRPIPQIARFHATMMRLADRAARWELLAAADLVFARCGGCSTDTFHDFRLWLVHLGRDVFEDVLADPDALAELPEIAVLAGGDWSNAAFPAMGEVCGVAEQAFEIVLGRLPPAVAAAIVEPAEFEQRPCEEPCGRFVSFGAEEGRSRFPRLTEMFGS
;
A
#
# COMPACT_ATOMS: atom_id res chain seq x y z
N MET A 1 -19.55 5.53 -6.55
CA MET A 1 -18.63 6.64 -6.20
C MET A 1 -18.50 7.55 -7.40
N PRO A 2 -18.25 8.86 -7.21
CA PRO A 2 -17.73 9.68 -8.29
C PRO A 2 -16.39 9.11 -8.72
N ARG A 3 -16.23 8.86 -10.02
CA ARG A 3 -14.99 8.39 -10.65
C ARG A 3 -13.80 9.31 -10.33
N ASP A 4 -14.12 10.58 -10.13
CA ASP A 4 -13.20 11.69 -9.86
C ASP A 4 -12.33 11.47 -8.61
N ASP A 5 -12.84 10.85 -7.54
CA ASP A 5 -12.06 10.70 -6.28
C ASP A 5 -10.90 9.70 -6.41
N ILE A 6 -11.07 8.65 -7.21
CA ILE A 6 -10.03 7.64 -7.45
C ILE A 6 -9.01 8.16 -8.44
N ASP A 7 -9.46 8.85 -9.48
CA ASP A 7 -8.56 9.45 -10.47
C ASP A 7 -7.73 10.57 -9.82
N ASP A 8 -8.33 11.45 -8.99
CA ASP A 8 -7.61 12.47 -8.20
C ASP A 8 -6.54 11.88 -7.26
N PHE A 9 -6.83 10.72 -6.66
CA PHE A 9 -5.88 10.01 -5.80
C PHE A 9 -4.66 9.55 -6.60
N TRP A 10 -4.90 8.89 -7.73
CA TRP A 10 -3.83 8.36 -8.58
C TRP A 10 -3.00 9.48 -9.20
N ASP A 11 -3.64 10.53 -9.70
CA ASP A 11 -2.96 11.71 -10.25
C ASP A 11 -1.99 12.32 -9.22
N LEU A 12 -2.40 12.43 -7.96
CA LEU A 12 -1.54 12.93 -6.88
C LEU A 12 -0.37 11.97 -6.59
N VAL A 13 -0.64 10.67 -6.44
CA VAL A 13 0.39 9.66 -6.19
C VAL A 13 1.42 9.68 -7.31
N GLU A 14 0.99 9.63 -8.56
CA GLU A 14 1.86 9.63 -9.74
C GLU A 14 2.66 10.92 -9.86
N GLN A 15 2.02 12.08 -9.68
CA GLN A 15 2.71 13.37 -9.70
C GLN A 15 3.81 13.46 -8.65
N VAL A 16 3.59 12.93 -7.44
CA VAL A 16 4.62 12.88 -6.39
C VAL A 16 5.70 11.87 -6.78
N ARG A 17 5.35 10.66 -7.24
CA ARG A 17 6.31 9.62 -7.68
C ARG A 17 7.22 10.08 -8.82
N THR A 18 6.72 10.85 -9.77
CA THR A 18 7.55 11.38 -10.87
C THR A 18 8.56 12.42 -10.37
N ARG A 19 8.18 13.23 -9.38
CA ARG A 19 9.04 14.29 -8.82
C ARG A 19 10.02 13.77 -7.78
N THR A 20 9.62 12.76 -7.04
CA THR A 20 10.41 12.16 -5.96
C THR A 20 10.64 10.71 -6.28
N GLY A 21 11.91 10.31 -6.36
CA GLY A 21 12.24 8.89 -6.34
C GLY A 21 11.70 8.20 -5.09
N ARG A 22 11.93 6.89 -5.00
CA ARG A 22 11.40 6.05 -3.91
C ARG A 22 11.77 6.55 -2.52
N ALA A 23 13.00 7.07 -2.36
CA ALA A 23 13.44 7.68 -1.12
C ALA A 23 12.72 9.03 -0.89
N GLY A 24 11.95 9.11 0.20
CA GLY A 24 11.27 10.34 0.61
C GLY A 24 9.91 10.58 -0.05
N PHE A 25 9.35 9.60 -0.76
CA PHE A 25 8.01 9.72 -1.34
C PHE A 25 6.94 10.03 -0.28
N CYS A 26 6.89 9.27 0.83
CA CYS A 26 5.87 9.45 1.87
C CYS A 26 5.88 10.87 2.44
N ASP A 27 7.09 11.34 2.75
CA ASP A 27 7.36 12.71 3.17
C ASP A 27 6.88 13.76 2.15
N ALA A 28 7.17 13.53 0.86
CA ALA A 28 6.77 14.45 -0.20
C ALA A 28 5.26 14.45 -0.43
N LEU A 29 4.64 13.27 -0.38
CA LEU A 29 3.20 13.09 -0.49
C LEU A 29 2.48 13.75 0.69
N ALA A 30 2.96 13.55 1.92
CA ALA A 30 2.43 14.19 3.12
C ALA A 30 2.53 15.71 3.03
N ARG A 31 3.65 16.26 2.54
CA ARG A 31 3.80 17.71 2.31
C ARG A 31 2.85 18.24 1.25
N GLU A 32 2.62 17.50 0.16
CA GLU A 32 1.69 17.90 -0.90
C GLU A 32 0.23 17.84 -0.42
N LEU A 33 -0.16 16.77 0.26
CA LEU A 33 -1.46 16.64 0.91
C LEU A 33 -1.67 17.72 1.97
N GLY A 34 -0.65 18.04 2.76
CA GLY A 34 -0.71 19.08 3.77
C GLY A 34 -0.93 20.49 3.20
N ARG A 35 -0.86 20.70 1.88
CA ARG A 35 -1.28 21.97 1.22
C ARG A 35 -2.78 22.00 0.89
N ARG A 36 -3.48 20.88 1.04
CA ARG A 36 -4.89 20.72 0.71
C ARG A 36 -5.77 20.92 1.96
N PRO A 37 -7.06 21.25 1.79
CA PRO A 37 -8.01 21.29 2.90
C PRO A 37 -8.15 19.93 3.59
N ILE A 38 -8.39 19.94 4.91
CA ILE A 38 -8.59 18.72 5.73
C ILE A 38 -9.58 17.71 5.09
N PRO A 39 -10.74 18.12 4.53
CA PRO A 39 -11.64 17.17 3.87
C PRO A 39 -11.02 16.42 2.67
N GLN A 40 -10.06 17.02 1.97
CA GLN A 40 -9.35 16.35 0.89
C GLN A 40 -8.32 15.34 1.43
N ILE A 41 -7.67 15.65 2.56
CA ILE A 41 -6.74 14.73 3.23
C ILE A 41 -7.50 13.49 3.74
N ALA A 42 -8.66 13.72 4.39
CA ALA A 42 -9.55 12.66 4.84
C ALA A 42 -10.03 11.77 3.69
N ARG A 43 -10.44 12.39 2.58
CA ARG A 43 -10.86 11.67 1.37
C ARG A 43 -9.72 10.86 0.75
N PHE A 44 -8.50 11.39 0.75
CA PHE A 44 -7.32 10.68 0.29
C PHE A 44 -7.09 9.40 1.12
N HIS A 45 -7.13 9.51 2.44
CA HIS A 45 -7.01 8.36 3.34
C HIS A 45 -8.09 7.31 3.05
N ALA A 46 -9.37 7.73 3.01
CA ALA A 46 -10.47 6.82 2.74
C ALA A 46 -10.35 6.13 1.36
N THR A 47 -9.79 6.83 0.36
CA THR A 47 -9.53 6.24 -0.97
C THR A 47 -8.43 5.20 -0.92
N MET A 48 -7.34 5.48 -0.19
CA MET A 48 -6.27 4.52 0.05
C MET A 48 -6.80 3.25 0.73
N MET A 49 -7.62 3.38 1.78
CA MET A 49 -8.22 2.24 2.48
C MET A 49 -9.10 1.40 1.55
N ARG A 50 -9.94 2.03 0.72
CA ARG A 50 -10.76 1.32 -0.27
C ARG A 50 -9.94 0.60 -1.34
N LEU A 51 -8.81 1.17 -1.76
CA LEU A 51 -7.90 0.50 -2.70
C LEU A 51 -7.23 -0.70 -2.02
N ALA A 52 -6.81 -0.57 -0.76
CA ALA A 52 -6.31 -1.71 0.01
C ALA A 52 -7.38 -2.81 0.20
N ASP A 53 -8.65 -2.44 0.37
CA ASP A 53 -9.77 -3.40 0.39
C ASP A 53 -9.93 -4.13 -0.94
N ARG A 54 -9.80 -3.44 -2.08
CA ARG A 54 -9.83 -4.09 -3.41
C ARG A 54 -8.71 -5.13 -3.57
N ALA A 55 -7.59 -4.93 -2.88
CA ALA A 55 -6.45 -5.83 -2.83
C ALA A 55 -6.56 -6.91 -1.74
N ALA A 56 -7.60 -6.90 -0.89
CA ALA A 56 -7.88 -7.97 0.06
C ALA A 56 -8.41 -9.20 -0.67
N ARG A 57 -7.56 -9.93 -1.39
CA ARG A 57 -7.93 -11.12 -2.19
C ARG A 57 -7.11 -12.32 -1.76
N TRP A 58 -7.74 -13.49 -1.65
CA TRP A 58 -7.05 -14.73 -1.30
C TRP A 58 -5.89 -15.05 -2.25
N GLU A 59 -6.05 -14.76 -3.55
CA GLU A 59 -4.98 -14.97 -4.53
C GLU A 59 -3.78 -14.05 -4.28
N LEU A 60 -4.03 -12.78 -3.95
CA LEU A 60 -2.93 -11.85 -3.65
C LEU A 60 -2.26 -12.19 -2.32
N LEU A 61 -3.03 -12.63 -1.31
CA LEU A 61 -2.46 -13.12 -0.05
C LEU A 61 -1.56 -14.34 -0.30
N ALA A 62 -1.97 -15.29 -1.14
CA ALA A 62 -1.14 -16.44 -1.49
C ALA A 62 0.14 -16.05 -2.22
N ALA A 63 0.07 -15.09 -3.15
CA ALA A 63 1.27 -14.57 -3.81
C ALA A 63 2.19 -13.82 -2.84
N ALA A 64 1.63 -13.01 -1.94
CA ALA A 64 2.38 -12.32 -0.90
C ALA A 64 3.04 -13.31 0.08
N ASP A 65 2.34 -14.38 0.47
CA ASP A 65 2.90 -15.43 1.34
C ASP A 65 4.11 -16.11 0.71
N LEU A 66 4.11 -16.36 -0.61
CA LEU A 66 5.29 -16.87 -1.32
C LEU A 66 6.47 -15.88 -1.26
N VAL A 67 6.21 -14.59 -1.47
CA VAL A 67 7.23 -13.53 -1.36
C VAL A 67 7.83 -13.49 0.04
N PHE A 68 7.00 -13.62 1.08
CA PHE A 68 7.41 -13.55 2.49
C PHE A 68 7.76 -14.90 3.11
N ALA A 69 7.75 -16.00 2.35
CA ALA A 69 7.95 -17.36 2.88
C ALA A 69 9.28 -17.50 3.64
N ARG A 70 10.36 -16.88 3.14
CA ARG A 70 11.68 -16.86 3.78
C ARG A 70 11.74 -15.99 5.05
N CYS A 71 10.71 -15.18 5.29
CA CYS A 71 10.60 -14.25 6.41
C CYS A 71 9.59 -14.71 7.47
N GLY A 72 9.16 -15.97 7.43
CA GLY A 72 8.14 -16.50 8.33
C GLY A 72 6.71 -16.40 7.80
N GLY A 73 6.53 -16.08 6.50
CA GLY A 73 5.24 -16.00 5.83
C GLY A 73 4.57 -14.63 5.94
N CYS A 74 3.38 -14.51 5.35
CA CYS A 74 2.61 -13.28 5.36
C CYS A 74 1.56 -13.31 6.48
N SER A 75 1.84 -12.60 7.58
CA SER A 75 0.84 -12.37 8.63
C SER A 75 -0.27 -11.40 8.16
N THR A 76 -1.37 -11.30 8.91
CA THR A 76 -2.44 -10.32 8.64
C THR A 76 -1.91 -8.88 8.62
N ASP A 77 -1.03 -8.53 9.55
CA ASP A 77 -0.41 -7.19 9.63
C ASP A 77 0.55 -6.96 8.46
N THR A 78 1.37 -7.96 8.12
CA THR A 78 2.24 -7.91 6.94
C THR A 78 1.43 -7.73 5.66
N PHE A 79 0.29 -8.43 5.54
CA PHE A 79 -0.58 -8.32 4.38
C PHE A 79 -1.30 -6.97 4.32
N HIS A 80 -1.62 -6.37 5.46
CA HIS A 80 -2.14 -5.02 5.54
C HIS A 80 -1.16 -4.02 4.93
N ASP A 81 0.06 -3.99 5.46
CA ASP A 81 1.11 -3.10 5.00
C ASP A 81 1.45 -3.35 3.52
N PHE A 82 1.50 -4.62 3.10
CA PHE A 82 1.74 -5.01 1.72
C PHE A 82 0.72 -4.41 0.74
N ARG A 83 -0.57 -4.42 1.10
CA ARG A 83 -1.63 -3.85 0.25
C ARG A 83 -1.50 -2.33 0.13
N LEU A 84 -1.16 -1.64 1.21
CA LEU A 84 -0.92 -0.19 1.18
C LEU A 84 0.33 0.16 0.36
N TRP A 85 1.38 -0.65 0.49
CA TRP A 85 2.58 -0.54 -0.32
C TRP A 85 2.30 -0.74 -1.82
N LEU A 86 1.46 -1.72 -2.18
CA LEU A 86 1.07 -1.94 -3.58
C LEU A 86 0.36 -0.71 -4.17
N VAL A 87 -0.54 -0.08 -3.39
CA VAL A 87 -1.18 1.19 -3.79
C VAL A 87 -0.15 2.29 -4.01
N HIS A 88 0.89 2.34 -3.19
CA HIS A 88 1.97 3.32 -3.34
C HIS A 88 2.77 3.15 -4.64
N LEU A 89 2.83 1.95 -5.25
CA LEU A 89 3.58 1.71 -6.49
C LEU A 89 2.97 2.40 -7.73
N GLY A 90 1.73 2.87 -7.62
CA GLY A 90 1.00 3.55 -8.70
C GLY A 90 -0.09 2.68 -9.30
N ARG A 91 -0.93 3.31 -10.13
CA ARG A 91 -2.16 2.71 -10.65
C ARG A 91 -1.90 1.48 -11.51
N ASP A 92 -1.00 1.60 -12.48
CA ASP A 92 -0.74 0.54 -13.45
C ASP A 92 -0.24 -0.73 -12.75
N VAL A 93 0.79 -0.59 -11.90
CA VAL A 93 1.31 -1.71 -11.10
C VAL A 93 0.23 -2.33 -10.22
N PHE A 94 -0.58 -1.49 -9.57
CA PHE A 94 -1.66 -1.97 -8.72
C PHE A 94 -2.70 -2.78 -9.50
N GLU A 95 -3.19 -2.27 -10.63
CA GLU A 95 -4.19 -2.95 -11.45
C GLU A 95 -3.63 -4.21 -12.13
N ASP A 96 -2.36 -4.18 -12.59
CA ASP A 96 -1.68 -5.33 -13.19
C ASP A 96 -1.52 -6.47 -12.18
N VAL A 97 -1.07 -6.18 -10.96
CA VAL A 97 -0.94 -7.18 -9.88
C VAL A 97 -2.30 -7.71 -9.42
N LEU A 98 -3.35 -6.88 -9.43
CA LEU A 98 -4.70 -7.35 -9.13
C LEU A 98 -5.28 -8.25 -10.23
N ALA A 99 -4.86 -8.07 -11.48
CA ALA A 99 -5.25 -8.92 -12.59
C ALA A 99 -4.46 -10.23 -12.62
N ASP A 100 -3.16 -10.17 -12.32
CA ASP A 100 -2.24 -11.31 -12.25
C ASP A 100 -1.26 -11.13 -11.07
N PRO A 101 -1.51 -11.78 -9.91
CA PRO A 101 -0.60 -11.68 -8.77
C PRO A 101 0.81 -12.22 -9.03
N ASP A 102 1.01 -13.08 -10.05
CA ASP A 102 2.36 -13.54 -10.44
C ASP A 102 3.21 -12.41 -11.05
N ALA A 103 2.58 -11.30 -11.48
CA ALA A 103 3.28 -10.09 -11.94
C ALA A 103 4.11 -9.42 -10.84
N LEU A 104 3.90 -9.75 -9.56
CA LEU A 104 4.79 -9.34 -8.47
C LEU A 104 6.25 -9.71 -8.75
N ALA A 105 6.50 -10.82 -9.46
CA ALA A 105 7.84 -11.25 -9.86
C ALA A 105 8.57 -10.25 -10.76
N GLU A 106 7.84 -9.37 -11.47
CA GLU A 106 8.41 -8.35 -12.35
C GLU A 106 8.84 -7.08 -11.59
N LEU A 107 8.42 -6.95 -10.34
CA LEU A 107 8.72 -5.76 -9.55
C LEU A 107 10.17 -5.77 -9.07
N PRO A 108 10.95 -4.70 -9.32
CA PRO A 108 12.32 -4.59 -8.83
C PRO A 108 12.44 -4.78 -7.32
N GLU A 109 11.42 -4.35 -6.57
CA GLU A 109 11.30 -4.53 -5.12
C GLU A 109 11.28 -6.00 -4.71
N ILE A 110 10.55 -6.82 -5.46
CA ILE A 110 10.42 -8.25 -5.21
C ILE A 110 11.71 -8.98 -5.62
N ALA A 111 12.35 -8.57 -6.71
CA ALA A 111 13.63 -9.11 -7.14
C ALA A 111 14.74 -8.91 -6.09
N VAL A 112 14.76 -7.76 -5.39
CA VAL A 112 15.73 -7.51 -4.29
C VAL A 112 15.57 -8.53 -3.16
N LEU A 113 14.34 -8.91 -2.82
CA LEU A 113 14.06 -9.88 -1.75
C LEU A 113 14.42 -11.31 -2.14
N ALA A 114 14.28 -11.65 -3.41
CA ALA A 114 14.69 -12.96 -3.89
C ALA A 114 16.21 -13.16 -3.80
N GLY A 115 16.97 -12.06 -3.93
CA GLY A 115 18.44 -12.06 -3.99
C GLY A 115 19.19 -11.80 -2.68
N GLY A 116 18.51 -11.54 -1.55
CA GLY A 116 19.18 -11.21 -0.28
C GLY A 116 18.30 -11.41 0.95
N ASP A 117 18.88 -11.15 2.13
CA ASP A 117 18.13 -11.20 3.39
C ASP A 117 17.12 -10.06 3.45
N TRP A 118 15.92 -10.38 3.94
CA TRP A 118 14.88 -9.38 4.15
C TRP A 118 15.33 -8.31 5.15
N SER A 119 15.08 -7.05 4.82
CA SER A 119 15.20 -5.94 5.75
C SER A 119 14.08 -4.93 5.51
N ASN A 120 13.73 -4.15 6.52
CA ASN A 120 12.84 -2.99 6.37
C ASN A 120 13.33 -2.00 5.30
N ALA A 121 14.63 -2.02 4.96
CA ALA A 121 15.19 -1.21 3.88
C ALA A 121 14.90 -1.77 2.47
N ALA A 122 14.55 -3.06 2.35
CA ALA A 122 14.11 -3.69 1.10
C ALA A 122 12.62 -3.38 0.79
N PHE A 123 11.82 -3.15 1.84
CA PHE A 123 10.48 -2.57 1.77
C PHE A 123 10.40 -1.24 2.54
N PRO A 124 11.17 -0.22 2.15
CA PRO A 124 11.12 1.05 2.83
C PRO A 124 9.71 1.64 2.62
N ALA A 125 9.11 2.10 3.72
CA ALA A 125 7.79 2.70 3.80
C ALA A 125 6.55 1.78 3.83
N MET A 126 6.67 0.45 3.94
CA MET A 126 5.47 -0.43 3.97
C MET A 126 4.44 -0.01 5.05
N GLY A 127 4.91 0.26 6.27
CA GLY A 127 4.08 0.83 7.35
C GLY A 127 3.97 2.36 7.33
N GLU A 128 4.95 3.08 6.76
CA GLU A 128 4.93 4.56 6.72
C GLU A 128 3.87 5.11 5.77
N VAL A 129 3.49 4.36 4.72
CA VAL A 129 2.45 4.76 3.78
C VAL A 129 1.10 4.93 4.48
N CYS A 130 0.81 4.13 5.52
CA CYS A 130 -0.41 4.25 6.32
C CYS A 130 -0.53 5.62 6.99
N GLY A 131 0.59 6.18 7.47
CA GLY A 131 0.63 7.43 8.23
C GLY A 131 0.68 8.70 7.39
N VAL A 132 0.67 8.62 6.06
CA VAL A 132 0.87 9.80 5.19
C VAL A 132 -0.24 10.86 5.36
N ALA A 133 -1.49 10.42 5.52
CA ALA A 133 -2.61 11.33 5.70
C ALA A 133 -2.61 11.99 7.10
N GLU A 134 -2.24 11.23 8.13
CA GLU A 134 -2.06 11.72 9.50
C GLU A 134 -0.91 12.74 9.54
N GLN A 135 0.23 12.43 8.92
CA GLN A 135 1.35 13.35 8.80
C GLN A 135 0.96 14.63 8.03
N ALA A 136 0.14 14.53 6.98
CA ALA A 136 -0.38 15.69 6.27
C ALA A 136 -1.32 16.54 7.14
N PHE A 137 -2.16 15.90 7.96
CA PHE A 137 -3.04 16.58 8.91
C PHE A 137 -2.24 17.33 9.97
N GLU A 138 -1.21 16.71 10.54
CA GLU A 138 -0.28 17.35 11.48
C GLU A 138 0.44 18.56 10.86
N ILE A 139 0.83 18.45 9.58
CA ILE A 139 1.41 19.58 8.82
C ILE A 139 0.41 20.74 8.72
N VAL A 140 -0.88 20.47 8.57
CA VAL A 140 -1.92 21.51 8.53
C VAL A 140 -2.09 22.13 9.92
N LEU A 141 -2.22 21.32 10.96
CA LEU A 141 -2.39 21.79 12.34
C LEU A 141 -1.21 22.66 12.79
N GLY A 142 0.03 22.28 12.43
CA GLY A 142 1.24 23.04 12.74
C GLY A 142 1.32 24.43 12.10
N ARG A 143 0.45 24.76 11.13
CA ARG A 143 0.36 26.10 10.51
C ARG A 143 -0.70 26.98 11.17
N LEU A 144 -1.51 26.44 12.06
CA LEU A 144 -2.58 27.15 12.76
C LEU A 144 -2.09 27.62 14.14
N PRO A 145 -2.68 28.69 14.70
CA PRO A 145 -2.47 29.04 16.10
C PRO A 145 -2.86 27.86 17.01
N PRO A 146 -2.13 27.59 18.12
CA PRO A 146 -2.38 26.42 18.97
C PRO A 146 -3.83 26.30 19.47
N ALA A 147 -4.47 27.42 19.82
CA ALA A 147 -5.86 27.44 20.27
C ALA A 147 -6.86 27.02 19.17
N VAL A 148 -6.53 27.31 17.90
CA VAL A 148 -7.35 26.90 16.75
C VAL A 148 -7.09 25.42 16.44
N ALA A 149 -5.82 25.01 16.40
CA ALA A 149 -5.43 23.62 16.15
C ALA A 149 -6.08 22.65 17.15
N ALA A 150 -6.07 23.00 18.44
CA ALA A 150 -6.69 22.18 19.50
C ALA A 150 -8.22 22.06 19.40
N ALA A 151 -8.88 22.92 18.62
CA ALA A 151 -10.32 22.86 18.38
C ALA A 151 -10.69 22.07 17.12
N ILE A 152 -9.72 21.70 16.29
CA ILE A 152 -9.95 20.87 15.10
C ILE A 152 -10.05 19.41 15.53
N VAL A 153 -11.13 18.76 15.12
CA VAL A 153 -11.34 17.32 15.33
C VAL A 153 -10.66 16.55 14.21
N GLU A 154 -9.98 15.47 14.57
CA GLU A 154 -9.39 14.55 13.60
C GLU A 154 -10.50 13.91 12.72
N PRO A 155 -10.28 13.80 11.40
CA PRO A 155 -11.24 13.14 10.52
C PRO A 155 -11.47 11.68 10.93
N ALA A 156 -12.73 11.26 11.06
CA ALA A 156 -13.11 9.89 11.38
C ALA A 156 -12.61 8.87 10.33
N GLU A 157 -12.30 9.35 9.12
CA GLU A 157 -11.67 8.54 8.08
C GLU A 157 -10.34 7.93 8.52
N PHE A 158 -9.58 8.56 9.42
CA PHE A 158 -8.29 8.04 9.88
C PHE A 158 -8.43 6.81 10.80
N GLU A 159 -9.62 6.57 11.36
CA GLU A 159 -9.92 5.34 12.08
C GLU A 159 -10.20 4.16 11.13
N GLN A 160 -10.38 4.41 9.83
CA GLN A 160 -10.66 3.37 8.86
C GLN A 160 -9.43 2.47 8.71
N ARG A 161 -9.67 1.17 8.77
CA ARG A 161 -8.69 0.15 8.46
C ARG A 161 -9.20 -0.67 7.27
N PRO A 162 -8.31 -1.13 6.37
CA PRO A 162 -8.70 -2.10 5.37
C PRO A 162 -9.22 -3.37 6.04
N CYS A 163 -10.11 -4.07 5.35
CA CYS A 163 -10.65 -5.35 5.75
C CYS A 163 -9.53 -6.34 6.05
N GLU A 164 -9.67 -7.06 7.16
CA GLU A 164 -8.74 -8.11 7.58
C GLU A 164 -8.92 -9.39 6.75
N GLU A 165 -10.17 -9.72 6.39
CA GLU A 165 -10.48 -10.96 5.69
C GLU A 165 -10.40 -10.78 4.17
N PRO A 166 -9.58 -11.58 3.46
CA PRO A 166 -9.56 -11.56 2.01
C PRO A 166 -10.89 -12.04 1.43
N CYS A 167 -11.33 -11.40 0.36
CA CYS A 167 -12.49 -11.78 -0.43
C CYS A 167 -12.11 -12.73 -1.59
N GLY A 168 -13.13 -13.33 -2.20
CA GLY A 168 -12.97 -14.22 -3.35
C GLY A 168 -12.75 -15.69 -2.97
N ARG A 169 -12.24 -16.49 -3.92
CA ARG A 169 -12.03 -17.92 -3.71
C ARG A 169 -10.79 -18.14 -2.86
N PHE A 170 -10.95 -18.81 -1.72
CA PHE A 170 -9.82 -19.29 -0.92
C PHE A 170 -8.82 -20.07 -1.78
N VAL A 171 -7.54 -19.75 -1.63
CA VAL A 171 -6.44 -20.45 -2.27
C VAL A 171 -5.65 -21.16 -1.17
N SER A 172 -5.46 -22.47 -1.33
CA SER A 172 -4.67 -23.23 -0.37
C SER A 172 -3.18 -22.89 -0.52
N PHE A 173 -2.56 -22.57 0.61
CA PHE A 173 -1.13 -22.31 0.72
C PHE A 173 -0.40 -23.67 0.73
N GLY A 174 0.05 -24.12 -0.44
CA GLY A 174 0.70 -25.41 -0.60
C GLY A 174 1.64 -25.44 -1.80
N ALA A 175 2.73 -26.21 -1.66
CA ALA A 175 3.88 -26.21 -2.57
C ALA A 175 3.65 -26.85 -3.96
N GLU A 176 2.42 -27.19 -4.35
CA GLU A 176 2.14 -27.71 -5.70
C GLU A 176 1.09 -26.85 -6.40
N GLU A 177 -0.03 -26.55 -5.73
CA GLU A 177 -1.07 -25.69 -6.27
C GLU A 177 -0.60 -24.22 -6.38
N GLY A 178 0.13 -23.71 -5.39
CA GLY A 178 0.79 -22.40 -5.46
C GLY A 178 1.85 -22.33 -6.58
N ARG A 179 2.59 -23.43 -6.81
CA ARG A 179 3.62 -23.51 -7.88
C ARG A 179 3.03 -23.42 -9.28
N SER A 180 1.88 -24.07 -9.49
CA SER A 180 1.19 -24.03 -10.79
C SER A 180 0.54 -22.67 -11.08
N ARG A 181 0.16 -21.93 -10.04
CA ARG A 181 -0.61 -20.70 -10.13
C ARG A 181 0.25 -19.44 -10.16
N PHE A 182 1.41 -19.48 -9.51
CA PHE A 182 2.39 -18.40 -9.48
C PHE A 182 3.76 -18.92 -9.93
N PRO A 183 3.91 -19.30 -11.21
CA PRO A 183 5.13 -19.94 -11.70
C PRO A 183 6.36 -19.06 -11.54
N ARG A 184 6.26 -17.75 -11.77
CA ARG A 184 7.40 -16.83 -11.67
C ARG A 184 7.82 -16.59 -10.22
N LEU A 185 6.86 -16.32 -9.34
CA LEU A 185 7.14 -16.18 -7.91
C LEU A 185 7.71 -17.47 -7.31
N THR A 186 7.23 -18.62 -7.77
CA THR A 186 7.76 -19.92 -7.36
C THR A 186 9.20 -20.13 -7.80
N GLU A 187 9.56 -19.73 -9.01
CA GLU A 187 10.94 -19.81 -9.47
C GLU A 187 11.86 -18.93 -8.60
N MET A 188 11.37 -17.77 -8.16
CA MET A 188 12.13 -16.84 -7.33
C MET A 188 12.26 -17.27 -5.86
N PHE A 189 11.18 -17.82 -5.27
CA PHE A 189 11.09 -18.03 -3.81
C PHE A 189 10.87 -19.49 -3.38
N GLY A 190 10.48 -20.40 -4.29
CA GLY A 190 9.94 -21.74 -4.01
C GLY A 190 10.94 -22.85 -3.65
N SER A 191 12.11 -22.49 -3.12
CA SER A 191 13.17 -23.41 -2.65
C SER A 191 12.85 -24.05 -1.31
#